data_AF-C6XP92-F1
#
_entry.id   AF-C6XP92-F1
#
_cell.length_a   1.000
_cell.length_b   1.000
_cell.length_c   1.000
_cell.angle_alpha   90.00
_cell.angle_beta   90.00
_cell.angle_gamma   90.00
#
_symmetry.space_group_name_H-M   'P 1'
#
loop_
_entity.id
_entity.type
_entity.pdbx_description
1 polymer ?
#
loop_
_entity_poly.entity_id
_entity_poly.type
_entity_poly.pdbx_seq_one_letter_code
_entity_poly.pdbx_strand_id
1 'polypeptide(L)'
;MMRHDRLEHAFVEHIPETVEAGILYISMKYGTAAHSCCCGCGEEVVTPFTPTDWKMIFDGETVSLNPSVGNWTLDCRSHYVIKRGRVIKAGPWTDEQVAAERLRDQKAKSRYYGTRATEALTSSATENPVSDTVRDGLISRLWKRVLRNFGE
;
A
#
# COMPACT_ATOMS: atom_id res chain seq x y z
N MET A 1 -22.79 8.01 -5.35
CA MET A 1 -22.85 6.57 -5.04
C MET A 1 -21.52 5.95 -5.49
N MET A 2 -21.01 4.88 -4.87
CA MET A 2 -19.84 4.18 -5.44
C MET A 2 -20.28 3.51 -6.74
N ARG A 3 -19.48 3.61 -7.81
CA ARG A 3 -19.82 3.01 -9.11
C ARG A 3 -19.62 1.49 -9.09
N HIS A 4 -18.62 1.04 -8.35
CA HIS A 4 -18.34 -0.37 -8.09
C HIS A 4 -18.60 -0.64 -6.61
N ASP A 5 -19.65 -1.41 -6.32
CA ASP A 5 -20.08 -1.76 -4.96
C ASP A 5 -19.55 -3.14 -4.50
N ARG A 6 -18.92 -3.87 -5.43
CA ARG A 6 -18.27 -5.16 -5.20
C ARG A 6 -17.00 -5.27 -6.05
N LEU A 7 -16.00 -5.94 -5.51
CA LEU A 7 -14.78 -6.34 -6.18
C LEU A 7 -14.65 -7.86 -6.16
N GLU A 8 -14.33 -8.43 -7.31
CA GLU A 8 -13.77 -9.78 -7.39
C GLU A 8 -12.27 -9.71 -7.11
N HIS A 9 -11.71 -10.70 -6.44
CA HIS A 9 -10.29 -10.71 -6.15
C HIS A 9 -9.57 -11.65 -7.11
N ALA A 10 -8.40 -11.24 -7.59
CA ALA A 10 -7.54 -12.04 -8.45
C ALA A 10 -6.14 -12.09 -7.85
N PHE A 11 -5.71 -13.28 -7.45
CA PHE A 11 -4.32 -13.49 -7.05
C PHE A 11 -3.46 -13.59 -8.30
N VAL A 12 -2.49 -12.68 -8.40
CA VAL A 12 -1.58 -12.57 -9.55
C VAL A 12 -0.15 -12.47 -9.04
N GLU A 13 0.81 -12.92 -9.85
CA GLU A 13 2.20 -12.67 -9.50
C GLU A 13 2.54 -11.19 -9.68
N HIS A 14 2.15 -10.61 -10.82
CA HIS A 14 2.36 -9.21 -11.18
C HIS A 14 1.01 -8.52 -11.41
N ILE A 15 0.87 -7.30 -10.90
CA ILE A 15 -0.28 -6.44 -11.22
C ILE A 15 -0.24 -6.12 -12.72
N PRO A 16 -1.35 -6.26 -13.46
CA PRO A 16 -1.38 -5.98 -14.89
C PRO A 16 -1.11 -4.50 -15.17
N GLU A 17 -0.63 -4.18 -16.38
CA GLU A 17 -0.40 -2.79 -16.81
C GLU A 17 -1.70 -1.97 -16.85
N THR A 18 -2.83 -2.63 -17.13
CA THR A 18 -4.16 -2.02 -17.07
C THR A 18 -4.95 -2.65 -15.93
N VAL A 19 -5.30 -1.84 -14.94
CA VAL A 19 -6.09 -2.27 -13.79
C VAL A 19 -7.58 -2.13 -14.12
N GLU A 20 -8.24 -3.26 -14.34
CA GLU A 20 -9.66 -3.29 -14.69
C GLU A 20 -10.57 -2.89 -13.52
N ALA A 21 -11.70 -2.28 -13.87
CA ALA A 21 -12.70 -1.89 -12.89
C ALA A 21 -13.46 -3.12 -12.34
N GLY A 22 -13.69 -3.14 -11.03
CA GLY A 22 -14.38 -4.27 -10.39
C GLY A 22 -13.47 -5.43 -9.97
N ILE A 23 -12.15 -5.35 -10.23
CA ILE A 23 -11.19 -6.38 -9.82
C ILE A 23 -10.19 -5.81 -8.81
N LEU A 24 -9.97 -6.54 -7.72
CA LEU A 24 -8.91 -6.34 -6.76
C LEU A 24 -7.77 -7.32 -7.07
N TYR A 25 -6.76 -6.85 -7.77
CA TYR A 25 -5.56 -7.63 -8.06
C TYR A 25 -4.67 -7.67 -6.83
N ILE A 26 -4.21 -8.87 -6.46
CA ILE A 26 -3.43 -9.09 -5.25
C ILE A 26 -2.17 -9.83 -5.61
N SER A 27 -1.01 -9.21 -5.36
CA SER A 27 0.27 -9.88 -5.43
C SER A 27 0.78 -10.19 -4.03
N MET A 28 0.72 -11.46 -3.67
CA MET A 28 1.30 -11.96 -2.42
C MET A 28 2.84 -11.87 -2.45
N LYS A 29 3.45 -12.09 -3.62
CA LYS A 29 4.90 -12.01 -3.83
C LYS A 29 5.45 -10.61 -3.53
N TYR A 30 4.72 -9.58 -3.98
CA TYR A 30 5.11 -8.18 -3.78
C TYR A 30 4.43 -7.52 -2.59
N GLY A 31 3.57 -8.25 -1.86
CA GLY A 31 2.87 -7.77 -0.68
C GLY A 31 2.04 -6.52 -0.96
N THR A 32 1.25 -6.52 -2.04
CA THR A 32 0.44 -5.36 -2.44
C THR A 32 -0.86 -5.80 -3.12
N ALA A 33 -1.86 -4.93 -3.09
CA ALA A 33 -3.03 -5.02 -3.96
C ALA A 33 -3.28 -3.73 -4.72
N ALA A 34 -3.89 -3.86 -5.90
CA ALA A 34 -4.28 -2.74 -6.74
C ALA A 34 -5.68 -2.93 -7.33
N HIS A 35 -6.43 -1.85 -7.48
CA HIS A 35 -7.74 -1.83 -8.11
C HIS A 35 -8.04 -0.46 -8.73
N SER A 36 -8.91 -0.41 -9.74
CA SER A 36 -9.41 0.87 -10.24
C SER A 36 -10.38 1.47 -9.22
N CYS A 37 -10.27 2.77 -9.00
CA CYS A 37 -10.99 3.49 -7.97
C CYS A 37 -12.50 3.20 -8.02
N CYS A 38 -13.07 2.74 -6.91
CA CYS A 38 -14.45 2.26 -6.85
C CYS A 38 -15.50 3.37 -7.06
N CYS A 39 -15.11 4.65 -7.01
CA CYS A 39 -15.99 5.74 -7.39
C CYS A 39 -16.25 5.80 -8.91
N GLY A 40 -15.40 5.13 -9.72
CA GLY A 40 -15.51 5.08 -11.17
C GLY A 40 -14.72 6.15 -11.92
N CYS A 41 -13.77 6.84 -11.28
CA CYS A 41 -12.92 7.85 -11.94
C CYS A 41 -11.81 7.24 -12.80
N GLY A 42 -11.56 5.93 -12.72
CA GLY A 42 -10.56 5.24 -13.52
C GLY A 42 -9.16 5.19 -12.90
N GLU A 43 -8.87 6.08 -11.95
CA GLU A 43 -7.56 6.13 -11.25
C GLU A 43 -7.20 4.82 -10.56
N GLU A 44 -5.93 4.43 -10.67
CA GLU A 44 -5.38 3.26 -9.98
C GLU A 44 -5.18 3.56 -8.48
N VAL A 45 -5.62 2.63 -7.64
CA VAL A 45 -5.43 2.67 -6.20
C VAL A 45 -4.56 1.50 -5.79
N VAL A 46 -3.45 1.79 -5.11
CA VAL A 46 -2.51 0.79 -4.60
C VAL A 46 -2.60 0.73 -3.09
N THR A 47 -2.64 -0.49 -2.54
CA THR A 47 -2.73 -0.77 -1.10
C THR A 47 -1.62 -1.75 -0.69
N PRO A 48 -0.43 -1.24 -0.34
CA PRO A 48 0.67 -2.08 0.13
C PRO A 48 0.33 -2.76 1.44
N PHE A 49 0.79 -3.99 1.61
CA PHE A 49 0.63 -4.79 2.83
C PHE A 49 1.83 -4.69 3.77
N THR A 50 2.50 -3.52 3.78
CA THR A 50 3.59 -3.32 4.72
C THR A 50 3.03 -3.27 6.15
N PRO A 51 3.85 -3.54 7.18
CA PRO A 51 3.39 -3.58 8.57
C PRO A 51 2.71 -2.30 9.08
N THR A 52 2.92 -1.16 8.41
CA THR A 52 2.36 0.14 8.77
C THR A 52 1.22 0.59 7.87
N ASP A 53 0.95 -0.11 6.76
CA ASP A 53 -0.02 0.30 5.75
C ASP A 53 -1.33 -0.54 5.87
N TRP A 54 -1.77 -1.22 4.80
CA TRP A 54 -2.97 -2.03 4.79
C TRP A 54 -2.70 -3.47 5.25
N LYS A 55 -3.73 -4.08 5.82
CA LYS A 55 -3.82 -5.50 6.14
C LYS A 55 -4.87 -6.12 5.25
N MET A 56 -4.52 -7.26 4.68
CA MET A 56 -5.44 -8.10 3.94
C MET A 56 -5.95 -9.23 4.84
N ILE A 57 -7.25 -9.51 4.76
CA ILE A 57 -7.86 -10.71 5.35
C ILE A 57 -8.47 -11.50 4.20
N PHE A 58 -8.06 -12.76 4.04
CA PHE A 58 -8.63 -13.71 3.10
C PHE A 58 -9.18 -14.90 3.87
N ASP A 59 -10.47 -15.19 3.74
CA ASP A 59 -11.16 -16.27 4.47
C ASP A 59 -11.35 -17.54 3.63
N GLY A 60 -10.67 -17.64 2.48
CA GLY A 60 -10.79 -18.73 1.52
C GLY A 60 -11.82 -18.47 0.41
N GLU A 61 -12.68 -17.45 0.58
CA GLU A 61 -13.72 -17.09 -0.39
C GLU A 61 -13.68 -15.59 -0.75
N THR A 62 -13.40 -14.73 0.22
CA THR A 62 -13.50 -13.28 0.07
C THR A 62 -12.32 -12.55 0.69
N VAL A 63 -12.03 -11.37 0.14
CA VAL A 63 -10.96 -10.49 0.62
C VAL A 63 -11.53 -9.24 1.30
N SER A 64 -10.90 -8.85 2.41
CA SER A 64 -11.12 -7.56 3.07
C SER A 64 -9.80 -6.81 3.21
N LEU A 65 -9.85 -5.48 3.14
CA LEU A 65 -8.73 -4.60 3.41
C LEU A 65 -9.02 -3.71 4.62
N ASN A 66 -8.00 -3.51 5.46
CA ASN A 66 -8.07 -2.61 6.61
C ASN A 66 -6.72 -1.88 6.79
N PRO A 67 -6.66 -0.56 6.97
CA PRO A 67 -7.78 0.37 7.19
C PRO A 67 -8.57 0.66 5.89
N SER A 68 -9.49 1.63 5.96
CA SER A 68 -10.21 2.11 4.79
C SER A 68 -9.27 2.68 3.71
N VAL A 69 -9.79 2.82 2.50
CA VAL A 69 -9.11 3.45 1.38
C VAL A 69 -9.59 4.89 1.27
N GLY A 70 -8.70 5.85 1.56
CA GLY A 70 -8.95 7.28 1.42
C GLY A 70 -8.12 7.90 0.30
N ASN A 71 -8.77 8.32 -0.77
CA ASN A 71 -8.12 8.82 -1.98
C ASN A 71 -7.96 10.36 -1.96
N TRP A 72 -7.39 10.90 -0.88
CA TRP A 72 -7.35 12.34 -0.62
C TRP A 72 -6.42 13.14 -1.53
N THR A 73 -5.54 12.47 -2.27
CA THR A 73 -4.66 13.08 -3.29
C THR A 73 -5.27 13.04 -4.70
N LEU A 74 -6.38 12.32 -4.88
CA LEU A 74 -7.10 12.25 -6.15
C LEU A 74 -8.24 13.28 -6.14
N ASP A 75 -8.58 13.81 -7.32
CA ASP A 75 -9.68 14.76 -7.49
C ASP A 75 -11.01 14.23 -6.96
N CYS A 76 -11.23 12.91 -7.06
CA CYS A 76 -12.47 12.29 -6.60
C CYS A 76 -12.65 12.26 -5.08
N ARG A 77 -11.56 12.42 -4.30
CA ARG A 77 -11.52 12.36 -2.82
C ARG A 77 -12.39 11.24 -2.22
N SER A 78 -12.47 10.10 -2.89
CA SER A 78 -13.35 9.01 -2.51
C SER A 78 -12.84 8.30 -1.25
N HIS A 79 -13.78 7.79 -0.44
CA HIS A 79 -13.46 7.07 0.79
C HIS A 79 -14.38 5.86 0.96
N TYR A 80 -13.79 4.69 1.14
CA TYR A 80 -14.52 3.43 1.25
C TYR A 80 -13.73 2.36 2.01
N VAL A 81 -14.46 1.31 2.41
CA VAL A 81 -13.92 0.09 3.02
C VAL A 81 -14.20 -1.07 2.07
N ILE A 82 -13.20 -1.92 1.85
CA ILE A 82 -13.38 -3.21 1.16
C ILE A 82 -13.53 -4.30 2.22
N LYS A 83 -14.73 -4.87 2.33
CA LYS A 83 -15.04 -5.91 3.32
C LYS A 83 -15.76 -7.09 2.67
N ARG A 84 -15.13 -8.26 2.69
CA ARG A 84 -15.62 -9.50 2.08
C ARG A 84 -16.04 -9.29 0.61
N GLY A 85 -15.16 -8.62 -0.14
CA GLY A 85 -15.38 -8.22 -1.53
C GLY A 85 -16.38 -7.07 -1.73
N ARG A 86 -17.08 -6.58 -0.70
CA ARG A 86 -18.02 -5.45 -0.83
C ARG A 86 -17.32 -4.12 -0.61
N VAL A 87 -17.67 -3.12 -1.42
CA VAL A 87 -17.22 -1.74 -1.28
C VAL A 87 -18.27 -0.96 -0.49
N ILE A 88 -17.92 -0.60 0.73
CA ILE A 88 -18.79 0.14 1.65
C ILE A 88 -18.31 1.60 1.65
N LYS A 89 -19.15 2.52 1.17
CA LYS A 89 -18.83 3.95 1.21
C LYS A 89 -18.60 4.40 2.66
N ALA A 90 -17.51 5.11 2.89
CA ALA A 90 -17.21 5.78 4.15
C ALA A 90 -17.45 7.30 4.03
N GLY A 91 -17.67 7.96 5.16
CA GLY A 91 -17.90 9.41 5.20
C GLY A 91 -16.66 10.19 4.76
N PRO A 92 -16.80 11.37 4.14
CA PRO A 92 -15.65 12.20 3.77
C PRO A 92 -14.85 12.61 5.02
N TRP A 93 -13.56 12.86 4.84
CA TRP A 93 -12.72 13.47 5.86
C TRP A 93 -12.47 14.94 5.56
N THR A 94 -12.41 15.75 6.60
CA THR A 94 -11.92 17.12 6.51
C THR A 94 -10.42 17.14 6.26
N ASP A 95 -9.88 18.27 5.80
CA ASP A 95 -8.44 18.39 5.55
C ASP A 95 -7.62 18.22 6.84
N GLU A 96 -8.17 18.62 8.00
CA GLU A 96 -7.54 18.39 9.31
C GLU A 96 -7.50 16.91 9.66
N GLN A 97 -8.57 16.15 9.38
CA GLN A 97 -8.60 14.70 9.60
C GLN A 97 -7.59 13.98 8.70
N VAL A 98 -7.49 14.40 7.44
CA VAL A 98 -6.48 13.89 6.49
C VAL A 98 -5.06 14.22 6.97
N ALA A 99 -4.80 15.45 7.41
CA ALA A 99 -3.50 15.88 7.91
C ALA A 99 -3.10 15.10 9.18
N ALA A 100 -4.04 14.90 10.10
CA ALA A 100 -3.82 14.13 11.32
C ALA A 100 -3.48 12.66 11.02
N GLU A 101 -4.16 12.04 10.05
CA GLU A 101 -3.83 10.66 9.64
C GLU A 101 -2.47 10.58 8.96
N ARG A 102 -2.13 11.51 8.06
CA ARG A 102 -0.81 11.56 7.43
C ARG A 102 0.31 11.67 8.47
N LEU A 103 0.12 12.49 9.51
CA LEU A 103 1.08 12.61 10.60
C LEU A 103 1.20 11.31 11.41
N ARG A 104 0.07 10.63 11.68
CA ARG A 104 0.07 9.31 12.34
C ARG A 104 0.81 8.27 11.52
N ASP A 105 0.53 8.17 10.22
CA ASP A 105 1.18 7.25 9.29
C ASP A 105 2.68 7.50 9.20
N GLN A 106 3.09 8.77 9.03
CA GLN A 106 4.49 9.16 9.01
C GLN A 106 5.21 8.72 10.30
N LYS A 107 4.61 8.98 11.47
CA LYS A 107 5.18 8.56 12.76
C LYS A 107 5.28 7.04 12.89
N ALA A 108 4.26 6.31 12.44
CA ALA A 108 4.26 4.84 12.45
C ALA A 108 5.38 4.28 11.59
N LYS A 109 5.55 4.79 10.37
CA LYS A 109 6.63 4.44 9.44
C LYS A 109 8.00 4.78 10.03
N SER A 110 8.20 6.00 10.53
CA SER A 110 9.47 6.40 11.16
C SER A 110 9.85 5.50 12.33
N ARG A 111 8.88 5.13 13.18
CA ARG A 111 9.12 4.19 14.29
C ARG A 111 9.55 2.82 13.76
N TYR A 112 8.77 2.24 12.84
CA TYR A 112 9.01 0.88 12.36
C TYR A 112 10.36 0.75 11.63
N TYR A 113 10.63 1.64 10.68
CA TYR A 113 11.86 1.59 9.89
C TYR A 113 13.08 2.16 10.64
N GLY A 114 12.88 3.14 11.54
CA GLY A 114 13.95 3.66 12.39
C GLY A 114 14.50 2.60 13.34
N THR A 115 13.62 1.85 14.02
CA THR A 115 14.03 0.73 14.90
C THR A 115 14.78 -0.35 14.13
N ARG A 116 14.30 -0.75 12.94
CA ARG A 116 15.00 -1.76 12.12
C ARG A 116 16.37 -1.30 11.64
N ALA A 117 16.53 -0.02 11.32
CA ALA A 117 17.85 0.53 10.96
C ALA A 117 18.83 0.44 12.14
N THR A 118 18.37 0.77 13.35
CA THR A 118 19.19 0.63 14.57
C THR A 118 19.53 -0.84 14.87
N GLU A 119 18.58 -1.76 14.75
CA GLU A 119 18.81 -3.20 14.95
C GLU A 119 19.78 -3.77 13.91
N ALA A 120 19.61 -3.42 12.62
CA ALA A 120 20.49 -3.86 11.55
C ALA A 120 21.93 -3.35 11.73
N LEU A 121 22.10 -2.07 12.11
CA LEU A 121 23.41 -1.50 12.43
C LEU A 121 24.06 -2.19 13.62
N THR A 122 23.28 -2.52 14.66
CA THR A 122 23.79 -3.22 15.85
C THR A 122 24.18 -4.67 15.54
N SER A 123 23.40 -5.38 14.71
CA SER A 123 23.70 -6.75 14.29
C SER A 123 24.93 -6.83 13.38
N SER A 124 25.13 -5.84 12.50
CA SER A 124 26.29 -5.78 11.60
C SER A 124 27.62 -5.49 12.30
N ALA A 125 27.59 -5.05 13.57
CA ALA A 125 28.79 -4.80 14.36
C ALA A 125 29.36 -6.06 15.04
N THR A 126 28.71 -7.23 14.91
CA THR A 126 29.11 -8.47 15.59
C THR A 126 29.56 -9.59 14.63
N GLU A 127 29.47 -9.42 13.31
CA GLU A 127 29.93 -10.43 12.35
C GLU A 127 31.27 -10.03 11.72
N ASN A 128 32.32 -10.78 12.08
CA ASN A 128 33.63 -10.73 11.43
C ASN A 128 33.51 -11.09 9.94
N PRO A 129 34.23 -10.41 9.04
CA PRO A 129 34.07 -10.61 7.61
C PRO A 129 34.79 -11.87 7.16
N VAL A 130 34.05 -12.86 6.68
CA VAL A 130 34.56 -13.80 5.67
C VAL A 130 34.16 -13.24 4.32
N SER A 131 35.17 -12.83 3.56
CA SER A 131 35.04 -12.38 2.18
C SER A 131 34.57 -13.53 1.31
N ASP A 132 33.55 -13.29 0.47
CA ASP A 132 33.63 -13.76 -0.90
C ASP A 132 32.80 -12.89 -1.84
N THR A 133 33.43 -12.64 -2.98
CA THR A 133 32.97 -11.85 -4.11
C THR A 133 31.73 -12.44 -4.77
N VAL A 134 30.84 -11.59 -5.33
CA VAL A 134 30.42 -11.59 -6.76
C VAL A 134 29.16 -10.71 -6.99
N ARG A 135 29.37 -9.70 -7.84
CA ARG A 135 28.55 -9.10 -8.93
C ARG A 135 27.05 -8.78 -8.77
N ASP A 136 26.81 -7.49 -9.05
CA ASP A 136 25.81 -6.88 -9.95
C ASP A 136 24.30 -7.07 -9.72
N GLY A 137 23.61 -5.92 -9.71
CA GLY A 137 22.27 -5.84 -10.29
C GLY A 137 21.30 -4.90 -9.59
N LEU A 138 21.32 -3.62 -9.99
CA LEU A 138 20.09 -2.84 -10.26
C LEU A 138 19.07 -2.50 -9.14
N ILE A 139 19.35 -2.68 -7.84
CA ILE A 139 18.35 -2.32 -6.80
C ILE A 139 18.48 -0.87 -6.26
N SER A 140 19.54 -0.12 -6.62
CA SER A 140 19.80 1.20 -6.00
C SER A 140 19.20 2.42 -6.71
N ARG A 141 18.50 2.26 -7.85
CA ARG A 141 18.07 3.42 -8.68
C ARG A 141 16.58 3.78 -8.65
N LEU A 142 15.72 2.96 -8.04
CA LEU A 142 14.27 3.24 -7.96
C LEU A 142 13.80 3.83 -6.63
N TRP A 143 14.56 3.67 -5.54
CA TRP A 143 14.21 4.26 -4.23
C TRP A 143 14.45 5.78 -4.15
N LYS A 144 15.25 6.35 -5.05
CA LYS A 144 15.51 7.81 -5.10
C LYS A 144 14.42 8.63 -5.79
N ARG A 145 13.38 8.01 -6.35
CA ARG A 145 12.30 8.73 -7.06
C ARG A 145 10.96 8.76 -6.35
N VAL A 146 10.80 7.99 -5.26
CA VAL A 146 9.59 8.02 -4.41
C VAL A 146 9.73 8.96 -3.20
N LEU A 147 10.96 9.39 -2.86
CA LEU A 147 11.21 10.39 -1.81
C LEU A 147 11.33 11.84 -2.31
N ARG A 148 10.91 12.13 -3.57
CA ARG A 148 11.04 13.47 -4.14
C ARG A 148 9.73 14.16 -4.53
N ASN A 149 8.58 13.51 -4.31
CA ASN A 149 7.26 14.09 -4.59
C ASN A 149 6.32 14.12 -3.35
N PHE A 150 6.87 13.99 -2.13
CA PHE A 150 6.14 14.27 -0.88
C PHE A 150 6.83 15.42 -0.13
N GLY A 151 6.86 16.55 -0.81
CA GLY A 151 7.42 17.80 -0.32
C GLY A 151 6.86 18.95 -1.13
N GLU A 152 5.56 19.19 -0.96
CA GLU A 152 4.83 20.47 -1.01
C GLU A 152 3.40 20.25 -0.55
#